data_AF-X1UUJ9-F1
#
_entry.id   AF-X1UUJ9-F1
#
_cell.length_a   1.000
_cell.length_b   1.000
_cell.length_c   1.000
_cell.angle_alpha   90.00
_cell.angle_beta   90.00
_cell.angle_gamma   90.00
#
_symmetry.space_group_name_H-M   'P 1'
#
loop_
_entity.id
_entity.type
_entity.pdbx_description
1 polymer ?
#
loop_
_entity_poly.entity_id
_entity_poly.type
_entity_poly.pdbx_seq_one_letter_code
_entity_poly.pdbx_strand_id
1 'polypeptide(L)' 'MEEEYGAQQIQILKDLEAVRKRPSMYIGSTGPRGLHHLVS' A
#
# COMPACT_ATOMS: atom_id res chain seq x y z
N MET A 1 -26.50 9.91 11.86
CA MET A 1 -25.23 10.56 11.45
C MET A 1 -25.02 10.14 10.02
N GLU A 2 -25.05 11.08 9.09
CA GLU A 2 -24.62 10.84 7.71
C GLU A 2 -23.14 10.44 7.75
N GLU A 3 -22.76 9.31 7.15
CA GLU A 3 -21.36 9.01 6.94
C GLU A 3 -20.79 10.10 6.03
N GLU A 4 -19.71 10.76 6.46
CA GLU A 4 -19.06 11.85 5.73
C GLU A 4 -18.34 11.33 4.46
N TYR A 5 -19.04 10.65 3.55
CA TYR A 5 -18.49 10.16 2.31
C TYR A 5 -18.37 11.30 1.28
N GLY A 6 -17.24 11.99 1.33
CA GLY A 6 -16.95 13.14 0.47
C GLY A 6 -15.47 13.22 0.08
N ALA A 7 -15.15 14.22 -0.75
CA ALA A 7 -13.79 14.38 -1.30
C ALA A 7 -12.69 14.50 -0.23
N GLN A 8 -13.04 14.97 0.98
CA GLN A 8 -12.12 15.10 2.11
C GLN A 8 -11.59 13.75 2.62
N GLN A 9 -12.30 12.65 2.35
CA GLN A 9 -11.85 11.30 2.72
C GLN A 9 -10.86 10.70 1.70
N ILE A 10 -10.63 11.35 0.56
CA ILE A 10 -9.67 10.88 -0.45
C ILE A 10 -8.26 11.14 0.08
N GLN A 11 -7.54 10.06 0.38
CA GLN A 11 -6.16 10.13 0.85
C GLN A 11 -5.17 9.90 -0.30
N ILE A 12 -4.30 10.88 -0.52
CA ILE A 12 -3.15 10.74 -1.42
C ILE A 12 -1.96 10.27 -0.58
N LEU A 13 -1.46 9.07 -0.89
CA LEU A 13 -0.23 8.54 -0.30
C LEU A 13 0.96 9.04 -1.11
N LYS A 14 1.89 9.74 -0.45
CA LYS A 14 3.05 10.35 -1.13
C LYS A 14 4.25 9.43 -1.11
N ASP A 15 5.17 9.65 -2.05
CA ASP A 15 6.44 8.93 -2.13
C ASP A 15 6.26 7.41 -2.07
N LEU A 16 6.92 6.74 -1.12
CA LEU A 16 6.87 5.29 -0.94
C LEU A 16 5.77 4.83 0.03
N GLU A 17 4.87 5.73 0.47
CA GLU A 17 3.79 5.36 1.39
C GLU A 17 2.84 4.33 0.77
N ALA A 18 2.50 4.47 -0.51
CA ALA A 18 1.65 3.51 -1.21
C ALA A 18 2.28 2.11 -1.25
N VAL A 19 3.59 2.05 -1.52
CA VAL A 19 4.38 0.81 -1.56
C VAL A 19 4.40 0.16 -0.18
N ARG A 20 4.65 0.94 0.87
CA ARG A 20 4.66 0.45 2.26
C ARG A 20 3.28 0.02 2.76
N LYS A 21 2.22 0.69 2.32
CA LYS A 21 0.83 0.38 2.71
C LYS A 21 0.32 -0.89 2.04
N ARG A 22 0.72 -1.13 0.79
CA ARG A 22 0.30 -2.31 0.00
C ARG A 22 1.50 -3.02 -0.65
N PRO A 23 2.44 -3.55 0.15
CA PRO A 23 3.70 -4.09 -0.38
C PRO A 23 3.48 -5.28 -1.32
N SER A 24 2.53 -6.17 -1.01
CA SER A 24 2.23 -7.33 -1.87
C SER A 24 1.83 -6.96 -3.31
N MET A 25 1.32 -5.74 -3.55
CA MET A 25 1.04 -5.28 -4.91
C MET A 25 2.31 -5.07 -5.74
N TYR A 26 3.43 -4.75 -5.09
CA TYR A 26 4.71 -4.43 -5.72
C TYR A 26 5.69 -5.61 -5.69
N ILE A 27 5.71 -6.39 -4.60
CA ILE A 27 6.63 -7.53 -4.42
C ILE A 27 5.91 -8.90 -4.47
N GLY A 28 4.64 -8.92 -4.87
CA GLY A 28 3.80 -10.12 -5.02
C GLY A 28 3.33 -10.77 -3.71
N SER A 29 4.13 -10.72 -2.64
CA SER A 29 3.82 -11.31 -1.34
C SER A 29 4.60 -10.63 -0.22
N THR A 30 4.08 -10.62 1.00
CA THR A 30 4.84 -10.25 2.21
C THR A 30 5.50 -11.46 2.90
N GLY A 31 5.39 -12.66 2.31
CA GLY A 31 6.04 -13.88 2.81
C GLY A 31 7.46 -14.10 2.25
N PRO A 32 8.05 -15.29 2.46
CA PRO A 32 9.42 -15.59 2.04
C PRO A 32 9.68 -15.31 0.56
N ARG A 33 8.72 -15.55 -0.34
CA ARG A 33 8.87 -15.25 -1.78
C ARG A 33 9.10 -13.76 -2.05
N GLY A 34 8.38 -12.89 -1.35
CA GLY A 34 8.57 -11.44 -1.48
C GLY A 34 9.91 -10.97 -0.92
N LEU A 35 10.39 -11.61 0.15
CA LEU A 35 11.73 -11.32 0.69
C LEU A 35 12.83 -11.65 -0.35
N HIS A 36 12.74 -12.77 -1.05
CA HIS A 36 13.69 -13.10 -2.12
C HIS A 36 13.66 -12.07 -3.26
N HIS A 37 12.48 -11.54 -3.61
CA HIS A 37 12.33 -10.48 -4.62
C HIS A 37 13.11 -9.21 -4.27
N LEU A 38 13.29 -8.91 -2.98
CA LEU A 38 13.99 -7.70 -2.51
C LEU A 38 15.52 -7.86 -2.44
N VAL A 39 16.02 -9.09 -2.38
CA VAL A 39 17.44 -9.39 -2.12
C VAL A 39 18.12 -10.00 -3.35
N SER A 40 17.34 -10.46 -4.34
CA SER A 40 17.87 -10.88 -5.65
C SER A 40 18.36 -9.68 -6.45
#